data_AF-A0A7C2B4F6-F1
#
_entry.id   AF-A0A7C2B4F6-F1
#
_cell.length_a   1.000
_cell.length_b   1.000
_cell.length_c   1.000
_cell.angle_alpha   90.00
_cell.angle_beta   90.00
_cell.angle_gamma   90.00
#
_symmetry.space_group_name_H-M   'P 1'
#
loop_
_entity.id
_entity.type
_entity.pdbx_description
1 polymer ?
#
loop_
_entity_poly.entity_id
_entity_poly.type
_entity_poly.pdbx_seq_one_letter_code
_entity_poly.pdbx_strand_id
1 'polypeptide(L)'
;MTEERERFFSRLATIPGIRTMPSIGSWILVKVDDPADLARKVNRRLKPGTVHVPRHIPGAVRIPVGDPKDNETLFQTIRELQTKKERTRYFKELKSSAV
;
A
#
# COMPACT_ATOMS: atom_id res chain seq x y z
N MET A 1 -9.33 -15.08 -12.17
CA MET A 1 -8.15 -14.22 -11.90
C MET A 1 -8.45 -12.73 -12.05
N THR A 2 -9.18 -12.31 -13.09
CA THR A 2 -9.55 -10.90 -13.30
C THR A 2 -10.43 -10.34 -12.17
N GLU A 3 -11.44 -11.08 -11.74
CA GLU A 3 -12.34 -10.67 -10.64
C GLU A 3 -11.60 -10.46 -9.30
N GLU A 4 -10.67 -11.36 -8.97
CA GLU A 4 -9.84 -11.23 -7.77
C GLU A 4 -9.00 -9.96 -7.80
N ARG A 5 -8.35 -9.71 -8.95
CA ARG A 5 -7.55 -8.51 -9.18
C ARG A 5 -8.40 -7.25 -9.03
N GLU A 6 -9.59 -7.21 -9.62
CA GLU A 6 -10.50 -6.07 -9.55
C GLU A 6 -11.01 -5.84 -8.12
N ARG A 7 -11.36 -6.91 -7.40
CA ARG A 7 -11.72 -6.81 -5.99
C ARG A 7 -10.58 -6.26 -5.16
N PHE A 8 -9.36 -6.77 -5.34
CA PHE A 8 -8.20 -6.32 -4.58
C PHE A 8 -7.82 -4.88 -4.93
N PHE A 9 -7.88 -4.51 -6.21
CA PHE A 9 -7.70 -3.14 -6.68
C PHE A 9 -8.68 -2.18 -6.01
N SER A 10 -9.97 -2.52 -6.03
CA SER A 10 -11.03 -1.69 -5.44
C SER A 10 -10.81 -1.51 -3.94
N ARG A 11 -10.40 -2.57 -3.24
CA ARG A 11 -10.10 -2.50 -1.81
C ARG A 11 -8.89 -1.62 -1.52
N LEU A 12 -7.78 -1.77 -2.25
CA LEU A 12 -6.59 -0.92 -2.05
C LEU A 12 -6.92 0.56 -2.24
N ALA A 13 -7.82 0.90 -3.16
CA ALA A 13 -8.27 2.28 -3.37
C ALA A 13 -9.06 2.88 -2.18
N THR A 14 -9.54 2.07 -1.24
CA THR A 14 -10.22 2.55 -0.02
C THR A 14 -9.27 2.98 1.09
N ILE A 15 -7.97 2.69 0.98
CA ILE A 15 -7.00 2.97 2.05
C ILE A 15 -6.55 4.44 1.96
N PRO A 16 -6.70 5.25 3.04
CA PRO A 16 -6.17 6.61 3.06
C PRO A 16 -4.66 6.64 2.80
N GLY A 17 -4.19 7.62 2.02
CA GLY A 17 -2.78 7.74 1.66
C GLY A 17 -2.31 6.77 0.56
N ILE A 18 -3.22 6.00 -0.04
CA ILE A 18 -2.96 5.15 -1.21
C ILE A 18 -3.78 5.61 -2.40
N ARG A 19 -3.13 5.68 -3.57
CA ARG A 19 -3.81 5.84 -4.86
C ARG A 19 -3.44 4.68 -5.76
N THR A 20 -4.41 3.88 -6.18
CA THR A 20 -4.18 2.84 -7.18
C THR A 20 -3.87 3.47 -8.54
N MET A 21 -2.99 2.83 -9.29
CA MET A 21 -2.58 3.25 -10.63
C MET A 21 -3.01 2.19 -11.65
N PRO A 22 -3.28 2.58 -12.91
CA PRO A 22 -3.47 1.62 -13.99
C PRO A 22 -2.29 0.64 -14.06
N SER A 23 -2.60 -0.65 -14.07
CA SER A 23 -1.62 -1.72 -14.17
C SER A 23 -2.19 -2.86 -15.03
N ILE A 24 -1.32 -3.69 -15.59
CA ILE A 24 -1.69 -4.89 -16.35
C ILE A 24 -0.90 -6.07 -15.78
N GLY A 25 -1.50 -7.25 -15.75
CA GLY A 25 -0.87 -8.49 -15.28
C GLY A 25 -1.19 -8.83 -13.82
N SER A 26 -0.30 -9.59 -13.19
CA SER A 26 -0.45 -10.16 -11.83
C SER A 26 -0.03 -9.20 -10.72
N TRP A 27 -0.07 -7.89 -10.97
CA TRP A 27 0.28 -6.86 -9.99
C TRP A 27 -0.60 -5.61 -10.10
N ILE A 28 -0.73 -4.93 -8.98
CA ILE A 28 -1.37 -3.62 -8.85
C ILE A 28 -0.28 -2.61 -8.47
N LEU A 29 -0.22 -1.50 -9.21
CA LEU A 29 0.63 -0.38 -8.86
C LEU A 29 -0.13 0.54 -7.92
N VAL A 30 0.50 0.94 -6.82
CA VAL A 30 -0.04 1.93 -5.88
C VAL A 30 0.94 3.07 -5.70
N LYS A 31 0.45 4.31 -5.73
CA LYS A 31 1.20 5.51 -5.39
C LYS A 31 1.02 5.85 -3.91
N VAL A 32 2.12 6.15 -3.23
CA VAL A 32 2.18 6.52 -1.81
C VAL A 32 3.29 7.56 -1.58
N ASP A 33 3.21 8.28 -0.46
CA ASP A 33 4.18 9.35 -0.16
C ASP A 33 5.61 8.80 0.07
N ASP A 34 5.74 7.64 0.72
CA ASP A 34 7.02 7.00 1.00
C ASP A 34 6.97 5.52 0.59
N PRO A 35 7.30 5.20 -0.68
CA PRO A 35 7.20 3.85 -1.20
C PRO A 35 8.25 2.91 -0.59
N ALA A 36 9.45 3.43 -0.27
CA ALA A 36 10.54 2.64 0.30
C ALA A 36 10.20 2.20 1.73
N ASP A 37 9.67 3.10 2.56
CA ASP A 37 9.26 2.76 3.91
C ASP A 37 8.08 1.78 3.93
N LEU A 38 7.07 1.98 3.06
CA LEU A 38 5.96 1.04 2.93
C LEU A 38 6.47 -0.34 2.55
N ALA A 39 7.27 -0.44 1.48
CA ALA A 39 7.77 -1.73 1.00
C ALA A 39 8.62 -2.45 2.06
N ARG A 40 9.51 -1.72 2.73
CA ARG A 40 10.34 -2.26 3.83
C ARG A 40 9.48 -2.79 4.98
N LYS A 41 8.45 -2.05 5.40
CA LYS A 41 7.57 -2.45 6.52
C LYS A 41 6.69 -3.65 6.16
N VAL A 42 6.14 -3.68 4.95
CA VAL A 42 5.33 -4.81 4.46
C VAL A 42 6.20 -6.07 4.38
N ASN A 43 7.36 -6.00 3.74
CA ASN A 43 8.26 -7.14 3.57
C ASN A 43 8.79 -7.67 4.91
N ARG A 44 8.98 -6.80 5.91
CA ARG A 44 9.37 -7.23 7.27
C ARG A 44 8.24 -7.95 8.01
N ARG A 45 6.98 -7.58 7.79
CA ARG A 45 5.82 -8.17 8.49
C ARG A 45 5.35 -9.49 7.86
N LEU A 46 5.53 -9.63 6.55
CA LEU A 46 5.07 -10.78 5.80
C LEU A 46 6.25 -11.69 5.43
N LYS A 47 6.83 -11.46 4.25
CA LYS A 47 8.04 -12.14 3.79
C LYS A 47 8.91 -11.17 2.98
N PRO A 48 10.23 -11.32 2.99
CA PRO A 48 11.11 -10.55 2.13
C PRO A 48 10.67 -10.66 0.66
N GLY A 49 10.60 -9.51 -0.01
CA GLY A 49 10.24 -9.44 -1.42
C GLY A 49 8.75 -9.61 -1.76
N THR A 50 7.83 -9.57 -0.80
CA THR A 50 6.38 -9.54 -1.11
C THR A 50 6.02 -8.38 -2.04
N VAL A 51 6.55 -7.18 -1.77
CA VAL A 51 6.29 -5.97 -2.57
C VAL A 51 7.60 -5.30 -2.97
N HIS A 52 7.55 -4.56 -4.08
CA HIS A 52 8.73 -3.93 -4.67
C HIS A 52 8.48 -2.49 -5.11
N VAL A 53 9.50 -1.64 -4.97
CA VAL A 53 9.48 -0.27 -5.51
C VAL A 53 10.09 -0.29 -6.92
N PRO A 54 9.31 -0.07 -7.99
CA PRO A 54 9.86 0.02 -9.34
C PRO A 54 10.75 1.25 -9.49
N ARG A 55 11.94 1.08 -10.10
CA ARG A 55 12.92 2.17 -10.27
C ARG A 55 12.44 3.30 -11.21
N HIS A 56 11.57 2.99 -12.17
CA HIS A 56 11.13 3.90 -13.23
C HIS A 56 9.79 4.59 -12.95
N ILE A 57 9.13 4.31 -11.82
CA ILE A 57 7.85 4.94 -11.46
C ILE A 57 7.97 5.55 -10.06
N PRO A 58 8.29 6.86 -9.97
CA PRO A 58 8.46 7.54 -8.69
C PRO A 58 7.20 7.47 -7.83
N GLY A 59 7.39 7.20 -6.54
CA GLY A 59 6.29 7.11 -5.56
C GLY A 59 5.47 5.83 -5.63
N ALA A 60 5.80 4.88 -6.51
CA ALA A 60 5.00 3.67 -6.70
C ALA A 60 5.52 2.46 -5.90
N VAL A 61 4.61 1.55 -5.58
CA VAL A 61 4.89 0.21 -5.06
C VAL A 61 4.10 -0.80 -5.90
N ARG A 62 4.75 -1.89 -6.31
CA ARG A 62 4.12 -3.05 -6.95
C ARG A 62 3.64 -4.01 -5.89
N ILE A 63 2.33 -4.24 -5.89
CA ILE A 63 1.61 -5.18 -5.03
C ILE A 63 1.26 -6.41 -5.87
N PRO A 64 1.74 -7.62 -5.56
CA PRO A 64 1.34 -8.82 -6.29
C PRO A 64 -0.14 -9.14 -6.04
N VAL A 65 -0.79 -9.71 -7.04
CA VAL A 65 -2.13 -10.29 -6.91
C VAL A 65 -1.97 -11.80 -6.89
N GLY A 66 -2.25 -12.40 -5.76
CA GLY A 66 -2.25 -13.85 -5.56
C GLY A 66 -3.65 -14.36 -5.24
N ASP A 67 -3.70 -15.41 -4.42
CA ASP A 67 -4.94 -15.99 -3.95
C ASP A 67 -5.67 -15.09 -2.94
N PRO A 68 -7.00 -15.22 -2.78
CA PRO A 68 -7.82 -14.35 -1.93
C PRO A 68 -7.29 -14.18 -0.50
N LYS A 69 -6.76 -15.26 0.10
CA LYS A 69 -6.23 -15.28 1.47
C LYS A 69 -4.95 -14.44 1.60
N ASP A 70 -4.06 -14.52 0.61
CA ASP A 70 -2.81 -13.77 0.58
C ASP A 70 -3.07 -12.28 0.30
N ASN A 71 -4.00 -11.99 -0.62
CA ASN A 71 -4.44 -10.63 -0.91
C ASN A 71 -5.06 -9.97 0.32
N GLU A 72 -5.87 -10.71 1.10
CA GLU A 72 -6.45 -10.20 2.34
C GLU A 72 -5.37 -9.88 3.38
N THR A 73 -4.43 -10.80 3.58
CA THR A 73 -3.32 -10.61 4.53
C THR A 73 -2.48 -9.38 4.16
N LEU A 74 -2.19 -9.22 2.86
CA LEU A 74 -1.46 -8.08 2.33
C LEU A 74 -2.26 -6.78 2.46
N PHE A 75 -3.56 -6.81 2.14
CA PHE A 75 -4.47 -5.68 2.30
C PHE A 75 -4.49 -5.16 3.75
N GLN A 76 -4.72 -6.04 4.72
CA GLN A 76 -4.81 -5.64 6.13
C GLN A 76 -3.48 -5.06 6.62
N THR A 77 -2.36 -5.68 6.24
CA THR A 77 -1.02 -5.18 6.58
C THR A 77 -0.80 -3.76 6.06
N ILE A 78 -1.14 -3.51 4.79
CA ILE A 78 -0.99 -2.19 4.17
C ILE A 78 -1.93 -1.17 4.84
N ARG A 79 -3.19 -1.53 5.06
CA ARG A 79 -4.20 -0.68 5.70
C ARG A 79 -3.73 -0.21 7.08
N GLU A 80 -3.30 -1.14 7.93
CA GLU A 80 -2.81 -0.80 9.27
C GLU A 80 -1.63 0.17 9.24
N LEU A 81 -0.68 -0.06 8.33
CA LEU A 81 0.52 0.77 8.20
C LEU A 81 0.16 2.20 7.79
N GLN A 82 -0.75 2.35 6.83
CA GLN A 82 -1.19 3.66 6.36
C GLN A 82 -2.06 4.37 7.38
N THR A 83 -3.03 3.70 8.00
CA THR A 83 -3.86 4.30 9.05
C THR A 83 -3.02 4.77 10.24
N LYS A 84 -2.00 4.00 10.65
CA LYS A 84 -1.06 4.44 11.70
C LYS A 84 -0.27 5.68 11.26
N LYS A 85 0.21 5.72 10.02
CA LYS A 85 0.96 6.85 9.46
C LYS A 85 0.11 8.13 9.43
N GLU A 86 -1.11 8.05 8.90
CA GLU A 86 -2.02 9.19 8.79
C GLU A 86 -2.41 9.71 10.17
N ARG A 87 -2.68 8.82 11.13
CA ARG A 87 -2.94 9.23 12.51
C ARG A 87 -1.77 9.98 13.13
N THR A 88 -0.55 9.49 12.95
CA THR A 88 0.66 10.18 13.44
C THR A 88 0.84 11.54 12.77
N ARG A 89 0.56 11.66 11.47
CA ARG A 89 0.61 12.92 10.73
C ARG A 89 -0.38 13.93 11.30
N TYR A 90 -1.64 13.53 11.46
CA TYR A 90 -2.71 14.36 12.04
C TYR A 90 -2.34 14.90 13.42
N PHE A 91 -1.85 14.05 14.33
CA PHE A 91 -1.43 14.51 15.66
C PHE A 91 -0.22 15.44 15.64
N LYS A 92 0.68 15.31 14.66
CA LYS A 92 1.82 16.21 14.50
C LYS A 92 1.34 17.60 14.03
N GLU A 93 0.42 17.64 13.08
CA GLU A 93 -0.16 18.88 12.55
C GLU A 93 -0.95 19.65 13.63
N LEU A 94 -1.76 18.96 14.43
CA LEU A 94 -2.47 19.58 15.56
C LEU A 94 -1.53 20.25 16.57
N LYS A 95 -0.39 19.61 16.86
CA LYS A 95 0.61 20.18 17.78
C LYS A 95 1.32 21.39 17.19
N SER A 96 1.57 21.42 15.89
CA SER A 96 2.22 22.57 15.24
C SER A 96 1.31 23.76 15.09
N SER A 97 -0.01 23.57 14.99
CA SER A 97 -0.98 24.66 14.86
C SER A 97 -1.41 25.28 16.20
N ALA A 98 -1.04 24.65 17.32
CA ALA A 98 -1.35 25.12 18.67
C ALA A 98 -0.23 25.99 19.28
N VAL A 99 0.79 26.34 18.48
CA VAL A 99 1.93 27.20 18.83
C VAL A 99 1.90 28.42 17.92
#